data_AF-A0A6V7JRE9-F1
#
_entry.id   AF-A0A6V7JRE9-F1
#
_cell.length_a   1.000
_cell.length_b   1.000
_cell.length_c   1.000
_cell.angle_alpha   90.00
_cell.angle_beta   90.00
_cell.angle_gamma   90.00
#
_symmetry.space_group_name_H-M   'P 1'
#
loop_
_entity.id
_entity.type
_entity.pdbx_description
1 polymer ?
#
loop_
_entity_poly.entity_id
_entity_poly.type
_entity_poly.pdbx_seq_one_letter_code
_entity_poly.pdbx_strand_id
1 'polypeptide(L)'
;MAFPGVEMTGLQVVTPNQTPNALMTFWNKSDVDLSRGLDFTPRGPILARFTHLNHAGFTYRINVNNRNNTPQMGTVRIFVGPKFDERGLPFTFADQKDLMIELDKFTVT
;
A
#
# COMPACT_ATOMS: atom_id res chain seq x y z
N MET A 1 15.62 5.88 17.28
CA MET A 1 15.62 4.61 16.52
C MET A 1 16.74 4.69 15.51
N ALA A 2 17.74 3.80 15.55
CA ALA A 2 18.85 3.81 14.59
C ALA A 2 19.16 2.37 14.13
N PHE A 3 19.52 2.21 12.87
CA PHE A 3 20.10 0.99 12.31
C PHE A 3 21.50 1.35 11.77
N PRO A 4 22.56 1.24 12.60
CA PRO A 4 23.86 1.84 12.32
C PRO A 4 24.48 1.38 10.99
N GLY A 5 25.06 2.34 10.26
CA GLY A 5 25.74 2.09 9.00
C GLY A 5 24.80 1.82 7.81
N VAL A 6 23.48 1.80 8.00
CA VAL A 6 22.50 1.64 6.93
C VAL A 6 21.74 2.96 6.72
N GLU A 7 21.78 3.48 5.50
CA GLU A 7 21.17 4.77 5.14
C GLU A 7 20.25 4.59 3.92
N MET A 8 19.02 5.08 4.01
CA MET A 8 18.14 5.19 2.84
C MET A 8 18.52 6.42 2.02
N THR A 9 18.91 6.23 0.77
CA THR A 9 19.32 7.31 -0.15
C THR A 9 18.22 7.74 -1.10
N GLY A 10 17.15 6.95 -1.23
CA GLY A 10 16.00 7.31 -2.06
C GLY A 10 14.80 6.41 -1.84
N LEU A 11 13.62 6.99 -2.08
CA LEU A 11 12.33 6.31 -2.05
C LEU A 11 11.47 6.88 -3.18
N GLN A 12 10.91 5.99 -4.00
CA GLN A 12 9.94 6.35 -5.03
C GLN A 12 8.83 5.31 -5.12
N VAL A 13 7.62 5.77 -5.41
CA VAL A 13 6.52 4.90 -5.87
C VAL A 13 6.42 5.04 -7.38
N VAL A 14 6.43 3.91 -8.09
CA VAL A 14 6.41 3.88 -9.55
C VAL A 14 5.19 3.10 -10.03
N THR A 15 4.41 3.74 -10.90
CA THR A 15 3.29 3.13 -11.61
C THR A 15 3.59 3.19 -13.11
N PRO A 16 3.44 2.09 -13.88
CA PRO A 16 3.74 2.08 -15.30
C PRO A 16 3.00 3.18 -16.08
N ASN A 17 3.73 3.93 -16.91
CA ASN A 17 3.21 5.03 -17.73
C ASN A 17 2.55 6.17 -16.93
N GLN A 18 2.95 6.39 -15.68
CA GLN A 18 2.42 7.45 -14.82
C GLN A 18 3.53 8.28 -14.18
N THR A 19 3.16 9.42 -13.62
CA THR A 19 4.07 10.26 -12.84
C THR A 19 4.53 9.52 -11.58
N PRO A 20 5.84 9.56 -11.23
CA PRO A 20 6.33 9.00 -9.98
C PRO A 20 5.65 9.63 -8.77
N ASN A 21 5.52 8.86 -7.68
CA ASN A 21 4.93 9.27 -6.40
C ASN A 21 3.44 9.64 -6.48
N ALA A 22 2.72 9.08 -7.44
CA ALA A 22 1.27 9.17 -7.54
C ALA A 22 0.61 7.78 -7.40
N LEU A 23 -0.33 7.67 -6.45
CA LEU A 23 -1.19 6.50 -6.29
C LEU A 23 -2.53 6.78 -6.97
N MET A 24 -2.91 5.94 -7.94
CA MET A 24 -4.17 6.08 -8.67
C MET A 24 -5.19 5.08 -8.18
N THR A 25 -6.40 5.55 -7.89
CA THR A 25 -7.54 4.73 -7.51
C THR A 25 -8.68 4.88 -8.52
N PHE A 26 -9.51 3.86 -8.61
CA PHE A 26 -10.66 3.82 -9.51
C PHE A 26 -11.74 2.88 -8.97
N TRP A 27 -12.96 3.01 -9.50
CA TRP A 27 -14.04 2.08 -9.23
C TRP A 27 -13.95 0.89 -10.18
N ASN A 28 -13.93 -0.32 -9.63
CA ASN A 28 -13.95 -1.56 -10.38
C ASN A 28 -15.28 -2.30 -10.17
N LYS A 29 -15.71 -3.08 -11.17
CA LYS A 29 -16.87 -3.96 -11.06
C LYS A 29 -16.40 -5.42 -11.04
N SER A 30 -16.88 -6.18 -10.07
CA SER A 30 -16.57 -7.60 -9.93
C SER A 30 -17.84 -8.41 -9.77
N ASP A 31 -17.83 -9.61 -10.33
CA ASP A 31 -18.90 -10.58 -10.23
C ASP A 31 -18.49 -11.69 -9.26
N VAL A 32 -19.36 -12.03 -8.31
CA VAL A 32 -19.17 -13.15 -7.37
C VAL A 32 -20.33 -14.13 -7.53
N ASP A 33 -20.01 -15.42 -7.58
CA ASP A 33 -21.02 -16.48 -7.61
C ASP A 33 -21.53 -16.77 -6.18
N LEU A 34 -22.81 -16.47 -5.96
CA LEU A 34 -23.52 -16.66 -4.71
C LEU A 34 -24.29 -18.00 -4.65
N SER A 35 -24.15 -18.86 -5.66
CA SER A 35 -24.90 -20.12 -5.80
C SER A 35 -24.79 -21.05 -4.58
N ARG A 36 -23.67 -21.02 -3.84
CA ARG A 36 -23.44 -21.87 -2.65
C ARG A 36 -24.05 -21.33 -1.36
N GLY A 37 -24.54 -20.09 -1.35
CA GLY A 37 -25.11 -19.44 -0.17
C GLY A 37 -26.63 -19.27 -0.22
N LEU A 38 -27.28 -19.71 -1.29
CA LEU A 38 -28.71 -19.53 -1.53
C LEU A 38 -29.37 -20.88 -1.77
N ASP A 39 -30.40 -21.16 -0.98
CA ASP A 39 -31.16 -22.41 -1.05
C ASP A 39 -32.23 -22.30 -2.16
N PHE A 40 -31.80 -22.26 -3.43
CA PHE A 40 -32.69 -22.22 -4.58
C PHE A 40 -32.41 -23.38 -5.56
N THR A 41 -33.48 -24.08 -5.96
CA THR A 41 -33.54 -24.92 -7.16
C THR A 41 -33.99 -24.02 -8.32
N PRO A 42 -33.19 -23.81 -9.39
CA PRO A 42 -32.31 -24.78 -10.05
C PRO A 42 -30.80 -24.47 -9.98
N ARG A 43 -29.99 -25.49 -10.28
CA ARG A 43 -28.52 -25.54 -10.18
C ARG A 43 -27.80 -24.74 -11.29
N GLY A 44 -27.88 -23.42 -11.24
CA GLY A 44 -27.11 -22.51 -12.10
C GLY A 44 -26.28 -21.51 -11.29
N PRO A 45 -25.20 -20.94 -11.86
CA PRO A 45 -24.44 -19.89 -11.19
C PRO A 45 -25.33 -18.66 -10.96
N ILE A 46 -25.28 -18.09 -9.75
CA ILE A 46 -26.00 -16.86 -9.38
C ILE A 46 -24.95 -15.78 -9.21
N LEU A 47 -24.72 -14.99 -10.25
CA LEU A 47 -23.70 -13.94 -10.25
C LEU A 47 -24.28 -12.63 -9.71
N ALA A 48 -23.65 -12.08 -8.68
CA ALA A 48 -23.91 -10.73 -8.21
C ALA A 48 -22.77 -9.80 -8.62
N ARG A 49 -23.13 -8.69 -9.27
CA ARG A 49 -22.19 -7.64 -9.67
C ARG A 49 -22.20 -6.50 -8.65
N PHE A 50 -21.04 -6.14 -8.12
CA PHE A 50 -20.88 -4.99 -7.24
C PHE A 50 -19.73 -4.09 -7.69
N THR A 51 -19.79 -2.83 -7.26
CA THR A 51 -18.77 -1.83 -7.55
C THR A 51 -17.95 -1.57 -6.28
N HIS A 52 -16.62 -1.62 -6.37
CA HIS A 52 -15.72 -1.44 -5.22
C HIS A 52 -14.48 -0.62 -5.60
N LEU A 53 -13.81 -0.05 -4.60
CA LEU A 53 -12.57 0.69 -4.81
C LEU A 53 -11.45 -0.26 -5.25
N ASN A 54 -10.60 0.21 -6.16
CA ASN A 54 -9.40 -0.48 -6.62
C ASN A 54 -8.29 0.54 -6.91
N HIS A 55 -7.07 0.07 -7.16
CA HIS A 55 -5.92 0.91 -7.48
C HIS A 55 -5.09 0.35 -8.63
N ALA A 56 -4.34 1.22 -9.30
CA ALA A 56 -3.37 0.80 -10.32
C ALA A 56 -2.21 0.06 -9.63
N GLY A 57 -1.66 -0.97 -10.29
CA GLY A 57 -0.48 -1.68 -9.77
C GLY A 57 0.73 -0.75 -9.72
N PHE A 58 1.41 -0.71 -8.57
CA PHE A 58 2.59 0.12 -8.35
C PHE A 58 3.72 -0.66 -7.67
N THR A 59 4.93 -0.11 -7.67
CA THR A 59 6.11 -0.72 -7.04
C THR A 59 6.89 0.32 -6.25
N TYR A 60 7.46 -0.08 -5.11
CA TYR A 60 8.40 0.73 -4.35
C TYR A 60 9.82 0.56 -4.89
N ARG A 61 10.47 1.68 -5.23
CA ARG A 61 11.90 1.71 -5.52
C ARG A 61 12.63 2.38 -4.35
N ILE A 62 13.31 1.57 -3.58
CA ILE A 62 14.02 2.00 -2.37
C ILE A 62 15.52 1.80 -2.60
N ASN A 63 16.29 2.87 -2.48
CA ASN A 63 17.74 2.82 -2.55
C ASN A 63 18.31 2.87 -1.13
N VAL A 64 19.14 1.89 -0.78
CA VAL A 64 19.77 1.76 0.53
C VAL A 64 21.27 1.62 0.36
N ASN A 65 22.03 2.34 1.19
CA ASN A 65 23.47 2.21 1.29
C ASN A 65 23.83 1.55 2.62
N ASN A 66 24.58 0.45 2.57
CA ASN A 66 25.14 -0.20 3.74
C ASN A 66 26.65 0.08 3.78
N ARG A 67 27.09 0.91 4.73
CA ARG A 67 28.50 1.27 4.97
C ARG A 67 29.23 0.29 5.88
N ASN A 68 28.55 -0.74 6.37
CA ASN A 68 29.20 -1.80 7.12
C ASN A 68 30.00 -2.71 6.18
N ASN A 69 31.03 -3.35 6.72
CA ASN A 69 31.85 -4.30 5.96
C ASN A 69 31.18 -5.68 5.79
N THR A 70 29.96 -5.86 6.29
CA THR A 70 29.20 -7.11 6.24
C THR A 70 27.77 -6.85 5.78
N PRO A 71 27.15 -7.81 5.05
CA PRO A 71 25.71 -7.78 4.76
C PRO A 71 24.91 -7.66 6.06
N GLN A 72 23.83 -6.88 6.02
CA GLN A 72 22.99 -6.61 7.19
C GLN A 72 21.56 -6.98 6.86
N MET A 73 20.98 -7.89 7.66
CA MET A 73 19.57 -8.21 7.53
C MET A 73 18.73 -7.12 8.23
N GLY A 74 17.89 -6.44 7.47
CA GLY A 74 16.97 -5.40 7.94
C GLY A 74 15.51 -5.77 7.69
N THR A 75 14.60 -5.06 8.37
CA THR A 75 13.17 -5.09 8.07
C THR A 75 12.77 -3.73 7.50
N VAL A 76 12.23 -3.73 6.28
CA VAL A 76 11.59 -2.56 5.69
C VAL A 76 10.15 -2.51 6.20
N ARG A 77 9.73 -1.35 6.72
CA ARG A 77 8.35 -1.07 7.12
C ARG A 77 7.88 0.19 6.43
N ILE A 78 6.82 0.07 5.65
CA ILE A 78 6.28 1.17 4.84
C ILE A 78 4.97 1.62 5.44
N PHE A 79 4.87 2.91 5.74
CA PHE A 79 3.64 3.53 6.25
C PHE A 79 3.21 4.66 5.32
N VAL A 80 1.90 4.91 5.27
CA VAL A 80 1.32 6.12 4.68
C VAL A 80 0.43 6.79 5.69
N GLY A 81 0.42 8.12 5.69
CA GLY A 81 -0.46 8.92 6.54
C GLY A 81 -0.91 10.19 5.81
N PRO A 82 -2.07 10.74 6.16
CA PRO A 82 -2.55 11.97 5.57
C PRO A 82 -1.65 13.15 5.97
N LYS A 83 -1.41 14.06 5.02
CA LYS A 83 -0.65 15.29 5.28
C LYS A 83 -1.53 16.41 5.84
N PHE A 84 -2.79 16.47 5.39
CA PHE A 84 -3.73 17.54 5.68
C PHE A 84 -5.04 17.00 6.24
N ASP A 85 -5.69 17.79 7.09
CA ASP A 85 -7.05 17.57 7.58
C ASP A 85 -8.12 17.98 6.55
N GLU A 86 -9.40 17.82 6.89
CA GLU A 86 -10.55 18.17 6.04
C GLU A 86 -10.67 19.67 5.74
N ARG A 87 -9.98 20.52 6.48
CA ARG A 87 -9.89 21.98 6.28
C ARG A 87 -8.69 22.36 5.41
N GLY A 88 -7.84 21.40 5.05
CA GLY A 88 -6.59 21.61 4.31
C GLY A 88 -5.41 22.06 5.18
N LEU A 89 -5.50 21.97 6.50
CA LEU A 89 -4.42 22.33 7.42
C LEU A 89 -3.49 21.14 7.67
N PRO A 90 -2.17 21.34 7.81
CA PRO A 90 -1.25 20.24 8.06
C PRO A 90 -1.45 19.65 9.45
N PHE A 91 -1.42 18.33 9.57
CA PHE A 91 -1.41 17.66 10.86
C PHE A 91 -0.14 17.94 11.65
N THR A 92 -0.25 18.01 12.98
CA THR A 92 0.93 17.89 13.84
C THR A 92 1.43 16.44 13.81
N PHE A 93 2.71 16.21 14.09
CA PHE A 93 3.23 14.83 14.15
C PHE A 93 2.52 13.99 15.23
N ALA A 94 2.13 14.61 16.35
CA ALA A 94 1.43 13.94 17.44
C ALA A 94 0.07 13.38 17.00
N ASP A 95 -0.65 14.09 16.13
CA ASP A 95 -1.93 13.62 15.59
C ASP A 95 -1.72 12.68 14.39
N GLN A 96 -0.76 13.02 13.51
CA GLN A 96 -0.49 12.27 12.30
C GLN A 96 -0.04 10.83 12.59
N LYS A 97 0.72 10.60 13.66
CA LYS A 97 1.25 9.26 13.99
C LYS A 97 0.14 8.22 14.18
N ASP A 98 -1.03 8.63 14.69
CA ASP A 98 -2.17 7.74 14.97
C ASP A 98 -3.00 7.47 13.71
N LEU A 99 -2.75 8.23 12.65
CA LEU A 99 -3.39 8.08 11.33
C LEU A 99 -2.51 7.32 10.33
N MET A 100 -1.30 6.92 10.72
CA MET A 100 -0.40 6.16 9.85
C MET A 100 -0.89 4.72 9.71
N ILE A 101 -1.09 4.27 8.48
CA ILE A 101 -1.43 2.89 8.15
C ILE A 101 -0.20 2.17 7.58
N GLU A 102 0.02 0.92 8.00
CA GLU A 102 1.08 0.06 7.46
C GLU A 102 0.65 -0.46 6.08
N LEU A 103 1.50 -0.27 5.08
CA LEU A 103 1.29 -0.75 3.72
C LEU A 103 2.02 -2.06 3.44
N ASP A 104 3.23 -2.20 3.98
CA ASP A 104 4.05 -3.40 3.76
C ASP A 104 5.12 -3.55 4.86
N LYS A 105 5.51 -4.81 5.09
CA LYS A 105 6.56 -5.21 6.03
C LYS A 105 7.25 -6.48 5.55
N PHE A 106 8.53 -6.34 5.21
CA PHE A 106 9.34 -7.46 4.72
C PHE A 106 10.79 -7.36 5.18
N THR A 107 11.46 -8.52 5.22
CA THR A 107 12.89 -8.62 5.53
C THR A 107 13.73 -8.63 4.27
N VAL A 108 14.90 -8.00 4.32
CA VAL A 108 15.86 -7.86 3.21
C VAL A 108 17.28 -7.92 3.77
N THR A 109 18.24 -8.37 2.96
CA THR A 109 19.66 -8.53 3.30
C THR A 109 20.54 -7.68 2.39
#